data_AF-A0A392Q987-F1
#
_entry.id   AF-A0A392Q987-F1
#
_cell.length_a   1.000
_cell.length_b   1.000
_cell.length_c   1.000
_cell.angle_alpha   90.00
_cell.angle_beta   90.00
_cell.angle_gamma   90.00
#
_symmetry.space_group_name_H-M   'P 1'
#
loop_
_entity.id
_entity.type
_entity.pdbx_description
1 polymer ?
#
loop_
_entity_poly.entity_id
_entity_poly.type
_entity_poly.pdbx_seq_one_letter_code
_entity_poly.pdbx_strand_id
1 'polypeptide(L)'
;MTWKWSQVEEEFLDCATCPMTLVDGGDGDESVYMCCGGDLFAMRNHTWQRMGKVPDEIRNVAYVGAYDGVVVVIGSSGYGEVHMGYVFDVKKSNNNWRKLDCPDGFKGHVQTGCVLEI
;
A
#
# COMPACT_ATOMS: atom_id res chain seq x y z
N MET A 1 27.96 -14.21 -0.55
CA MET A 1 27.68 -12.89 -1.15
C MET A 1 27.60 -11.88 -0.02
N THR A 2 28.31 -10.76 -0.13
CA THR A 2 28.16 -9.62 0.79
C THR A 2 27.12 -8.68 0.18
N TRP A 3 25.91 -8.67 0.75
CA TRP A 3 24.90 -7.67 0.42
C TRP A 3 25.46 -6.29 0.69
N LYS A 4 25.45 -5.42 -0.31
CA LYS A 4 25.87 -4.02 -0.19
C LYS A 4 24.65 -3.15 -0.39
N TRP A 5 24.41 -2.25 0.54
CA TRP A 5 23.46 -1.16 0.34
C TRP A 5 23.91 -0.32 -0.86
N SER A 6 22.95 0.06 -1.69
CA SER A 6 23.17 1.06 -2.73
C SER A 6 23.36 2.44 -2.09
N GLN A 7 23.69 3.44 -2.93
CA GLN A 7 23.72 4.82 -2.49
C GLN A 7 22.33 5.24 -2.01
N VAL A 8 22.26 5.87 -0.84
CA VAL A 8 21.01 6.43 -0.30
C VAL A 8 20.58 7.59 -1.19
N GLU A 9 19.32 7.58 -1.62
CA GLU A 9 18.69 8.75 -2.23
C GLU A 9 18.18 9.67 -1.11
N GLU A 10 18.89 10.77 -0.87
CA GLU A 10 18.48 11.78 0.10
C GLU A 10 17.24 12.55 -0.40
N GLU A 11 16.39 13.00 0.53
CA GLU A 11 15.17 13.78 0.26
C GLU A 11 14.10 13.08 -0.60
N PHE A 12 14.26 11.78 -0.87
CA PHE A 12 13.31 11.02 -1.67
C PHE A 12 11.93 10.88 -0.98
N LEU A 13 11.93 10.54 0.31
CA LEU A 13 10.72 10.53 1.14
C LEU A 13 10.65 11.83 1.95
N ASP A 14 9.49 12.48 1.95
CA ASP A 14 9.25 13.59 2.86
C ASP A 14 9.29 13.12 4.33
N CYS A 15 9.72 13.98 5.24
CA CYS A 15 9.80 13.71 6.68
C CYS A 15 8.44 13.34 7.30
N ALA A 16 7.34 13.75 6.67
CA ALA A 16 5.99 13.41 7.10
C ALA A 16 5.48 12.09 6.50
N THR A 17 6.27 11.39 5.67
CA THR A 17 5.86 10.12 5.06
C THR A 17 5.69 9.05 6.15
N CYS A 18 4.47 8.53 6.27
CA CYS A 18 4.18 7.47 7.22
C CYS A 18 4.79 6.14 6.73
N PRO A 19 5.62 5.43 7.52
CA PRO A 19 6.18 4.14 7.11
C PRO A 19 5.10 3.10 6.77
N MET A 20 3.90 3.23 7.35
CA MET A 20 2.77 2.33 7.13
C MET A 20 2.11 2.46 5.75
N THR A 21 2.47 3.50 4.98
CA THR A 21 1.99 3.69 3.62
C THR A 21 2.97 3.18 2.57
N LEU A 22 4.00 2.42 2.97
CA LEU A 22 5.00 1.84 2.10
C LEU A 22 5.22 0.35 2.46
N VAL A 23 5.33 -0.51 1.45
CA VAL A 23 5.49 -1.96 1.66
C VAL A 23 6.33 -2.61 0.56
N ASP A 24 7.12 -3.60 0.94
CA ASP A 24 7.78 -4.50 -0.02
C ASP A 24 6.77 -5.43 -0.70
N GLY A 25 6.96 -5.70 -1.98
CA GLY A 25 6.03 -6.50 -2.78
C GLY A 25 6.00 -7.99 -2.44
N GLY A 26 7.01 -8.53 -1.76
CA GLY A 26 7.08 -9.92 -1.30
C GLY A 26 7.26 -10.99 -2.41
N ASP A 27 6.94 -10.68 -3.66
CA ASP A 27 6.84 -11.67 -4.76
C ASP A 27 8.16 -11.94 -5.52
N GLY A 28 9.30 -11.56 -4.96
CA GLY A 28 10.63 -11.80 -5.56
C GLY A 28 10.98 -10.88 -6.75
N ASP A 29 10.00 -10.21 -7.35
CA ASP A 29 10.22 -8.98 -8.10
C ASP A 29 10.52 -7.88 -7.09
N GLU A 30 11.65 -7.18 -7.22
CA GLU A 30 12.13 -6.08 -6.34
C GLU A 30 11.22 -4.83 -6.42
N SER A 31 9.91 -5.03 -6.22
CA SER A 31 8.88 -4.00 -6.30
C SER A 31 8.53 -3.51 -4.91
N VAL A 32 8.54 -2.20 -4.72
CA VAL A 32 8.02 -1.54 -3.51
C VAL A 32 6.76 -0.79 -3.87
N TYR A 33 5.73 -0.86 -3.03
CA TYR A 33 4.49 -0.13 -3.22
C TYR A 33 4.36 0.99 -2.20
N MET A 34 3.77 2.11 -2.61
CA MET A 34 3.56 3.26 -1.74
C MET A 34 2.23 3.95 -2.04
N CYS A 35 1.47 4.29 -1.00
CA CYS A 35 0.38 5.25 -1.09
C CYS A 35 0.88 6.65 -0.71
N CYS A 36 0.78 7.60 -1.64
CA CYS A 36 1.17 8.98 -1.42
C CYS A 36 0.23 9.92 -2.18
N GLY A 37 -0.22 11.01 -1.56
CA GLY A 37 -1.07 12.01 -2.20
C GLY A 37 -2.43 11.49 -2.72
N GLY A 38 -2.91 10.35 -2.20
CA GLY A 38 -4.13 9.70 -2.70
C GLY A 38 -3.93 8.83 -3.94
N ASP A 39 -2.68 8.59 -4.35
CA ASP A 39 -2.30 7.70 -5.43
C ASP A 39 -1.50 6.51 -4.90
N LEU A 40 -1.64 5.36 -5.59
CA LEU A 40 -0.80 4.19 -5.40
C LEU A 40 0.34 4.22 -6.44
N PHE A 41 1.56 4.03 -5.96
CA PHE A 41 2.77 3.95 -6.75
C PHE A 41 3.45 2.59 -6.58
N ALA A 42 4.16 2.14 -7.61
CA ALA A 42 5.08 1.02 -7.55
C ALA A 42 6.48 1.50 -8.00
N MET A 43 7.50 1.13 -7.25
CA MET A 43 8.89 1.30 -7.66
C MET A 43 9.33 0.07 -8.44
N ARG A 44 9.76 0.27 -9.68
CA ARG A 44 10.28 -0.79 -10.55
C ARG A 44 11.57 -0.29 -11.18
N ASN A 45 12.65 -1.06 -11.10
CA ASN A 45 13.96 -0.65 -11.62
C ASN A 45 14.38 0.75 -11.15
N HIS A 46 14.24 1.04 -9.85
CA HIS A 46 14.54 2.35 -9.24
C HIS A 46 13.70 3.53 -9.77
N THR A 47 12.59 3.26 -10.45
CA THR A 47 11.71 4.32 -10.97
C THR A 47 10.31 4.14 -10.39
N TRP A 48 9.77 5.22 -9.83
CA TRP A 48 8.39 5.23 -9.35
C TRP A 48 7.40 5.42 -10.49
N GLN A 49 6.43 4.51 -10.55
CA GLN A 49 5.37 4.49 -11.54
C GLN A 49 4.04 4.60 -10.84
N ARG A 50 3.22 5.56 -11.26
CA ARG A 50 1.86 5.71 -10.75
C ARG A 50 1.00 4.56 -11.27
N MET A 51 0.43 3.78 -10.36
CA MET A 51 -0.41 2.62 -10.66
C MET A 51 -1.89 2.99 -10.78
N GLY A 52 -2.33 3.98 -9.99
CA GLY A 52 -3.70 4.47 -10.04
C GLY A 52 -4.07 5.29 -8.81
N LYS A 53 -5.23 5.94 -8.88
CA LYS A 53 -5.79 6.67 -7.75
C LYS A 53 -6.35 5.69 -6.72
N VAL A 54 -6.10 5.94 -5.43
CA VAL A 54 -6.78 5.24 -4.34
C VAL A 54 -8.28 5.61 -4.38
N PRO A 55 -9.20 4.68 -4.07
CA PRO A 55 -10.63 4.97 -4.04
C PRO A 55 -10.96 6.18 -3.15
N ASP A 56 -11.84 7.07 -3.63
CA ASP A 56 -12.16 8.36 -2.98
C ASP A 56 -12.74 8.23 -1.55
N GLU A 57 -13.21 7.03 -1.20
CA GLU A 57 -13.70 6.68 0.13
C GLU A 57 -12.57 6.60 1.17
N ILE A 58 -11.32 6.38 0.74
CA ILE A 58 -10.13 6.41 1.60
C ILE A 58 -9.45 7.77 1.43
N ARG A 59 -9.62 8.63 2.44
CA ARG A 59 -8.92 9.92 2.54
C ARG A 59 -7.68 9.85 3.42
N ASN A 60 -7.65 8.93 4.37
CA ASN A 60 -6.50 8.69 5.24
C ASN A 60 -6.10 7.21 5.15
N VAL A 61 -4.94 6.95 4.56
CA VAL A 61 -4.38 5.58 4.51
C VAL A 61 -3.74 5.26 5.86
N ALA A 62 -4.13 4.13 6.44
CA ALA A 62 -3.63 3.65 7.72
C ALA A 62 -2.65 2.48 7.57
N TYR A 63 -2.80 1.67 6.51
CA TYR A 63 -1.96 0.51 6.26
C TYR A 63 -1.94 0.14 4.78
N VAL A 64 -0.77 -0.27 4.30
CA VAL A 64 -0.55 -0.88 2.99
C VAL A 64 0.12 -2.24 3.19
N GLY A 65 -0.41 -3.28 2.55
CA GLY A 65 0.15 -4.63 2.51
C GLY A 65 0.28 -5.12 1.07
N ALA A 66 1.22 -6.01 0.78
CA ALA A 66 1.35 -6.63 -0.54
C ALA A 66 1.54 -8.14 -0.41
N TYR A 67 0.92 -8.90 -1.31
CA TYR A 67 1.00 -10.36 -1.37
C TYR A 67 0.48 -10.87 -2.72
N ASP A 68 1.18 -11.79 -3.38
CA ASP A 68 0.74 -12.52 -4.57
C ASP A 68 0.15 -11.64 -5.69
N GLY A 69 0.86 -10.56 -6.02
CA GLY A 69 0.50 -9.61 -7.06
C GLY A 69 -0.71 -8.75 -6.73
N VAL A 70 -1.11 -8.68 -5.45
CA VAL A 70 -2.12 -7.74 -4.98
C VAL A 70 -1.58 -6.81 -3.92
N VAL A 71 -2.10 -5.59 -3.89
CA VAL A 71 -1.82 -4.59 -2.85
C VAL A 71 -3.10 -4.33 -2.07
N VAL A 72 -3.06 -4.54 -0.77
CA VAL A 72 -4.15 -4.18 0.15
C VAL A 72 -3.91 -2.78 0.67
N VAL A 73 -4.92 -1.94 0.58
CA VAL A 73 -4.92 -0.59 1.18
C VAL A 73 -6.06 -0.51 2.18
N ILE A 74 -5.74 -0.18 3.42
CA ILE A 74 -6.72 0.05 4.49
C ILE A 74 -6.63 1.51 4.91
N GLY A 75 -7.78 2.14 5.06
CA GLY A 75 -7.86 3.52 5.51
C GLY A 75 -9.28 3.94 5.84
N SER A 76 -9.47 5.22 6.06
CA SER A 76 -10.75 5.80 6.47
C SER A 76 -11.15 6.99 5.60
N SER A 77 -12.43 7.33 5.62
CA SER A 77 -12.97 8.53 4.96
C SER A 77 -12.62 9.84 5.70
N GLY A 78 -12.10 9.75 6.93
CA GLY A 78 -11.86 10.88 7.81
C GLY A 78 -11.28 10.47 9.15
N TYR A 79 -10.88 11.46 9.95
CA TYR A 79 -10.39 11.22 11.31
C TYR A 79 -11.50 10.64 12.19
N GLY A 80 -11.21 9.54 12.89
CA GLY A 80 -12.18 8.86 13.77
C GLY A 80 -13.19 7.96 13.04
N GLU A 81 -13.18 7.94 11.71
CA GLU A 81 -14.07 7.10 10.91
C GLU A 81 -13.62 5.64 10.88
N VAL A 82 -14.58 4.73 10.70
CA VAL A 82 -14.32 3.28 10.61
C VAL A 82 -13.43 2.99 9.39
N HIS A 83 -12.44 2.12 9.56
CA HIS A 83 -11.57 1.76 8.45
C HIS A 83 -12.27 0.80 7.49
N MET A 84 -11.89 0.89 6.23
CA MET A 84 -12.28 0.00 5.15
C MET A 84 -11.06 -0.40 4.34
N GLY A 85 -11.15 -1.58 3.73
CA GLY A 85 -10.08 -2.14 2.92
C GLY A 85 -10.45 -2.19 1.44
N TYR A 86 -9.46 -2.00 0.60
CA TYR A 86 -9.52 -2.27 -0.83
C TYR A 86 -8.32 -3.10 -1.24
N VAL A 87 -8.50 -3.90 -2.28
CA VAL A 87 -7.44 -4.65 -2.95
C VAL A 87 -7.23 -4.06 -4.33
N PHE A 88 -5.98 -3.76 -4.66
CA PHE A 88 -5.51 -3.45 -5.99
C PHE A 88 -4.86 -4.68 -6.61
N ASP A 89 -5.39 -5.13 -7.74
CA ASP A 89 -4.80 -6.21 -8.53
C ASP A 89 -3.74 -5.62 -9.48
N VAL A 90 -2.47 -5.95 -9.24
CA VAL A 90 -1.34 -5.38 -10.00
C VAL A 90 -1.27 -5.94 -11.42
N LYS A 91 -1.85 -7.13 -11.65
CA LYS A 91 -1.79 -7.85 -12.93
C LYS A 91 -2.91 -7.42 -13.87
N LYS A 92 -3.99 -6.80 -13.37
CA LYS A 92 -5.10 -6.29 -14.19
C LYS A 92 -4.74 -5.00 -14.93
N SER A 93 -5.29 -4.84 -16.13
CA SER A 93 -5.12 -3.63 -16.95
C SER A 93 -6.26 -2.62 -16.81
N ASN A 94 -7.41 -3.02 -16.26
CA ASN A 94 -8.55 -2.15 -16.01
C ASN A 94 -9.38 -2.65 -14.82
N ASN A 95 -10.00 -1.71 -14.09
CA ASN A 95 -10.79 -1.97 -12.87
C ASN A 95 -10.02 -2.77 -11.80
N ASN A 96 -8.82 -2.30 -11.47
CA ASN A 96 -7.88 -3.00 -10.59
C ASN A 96 -8.32 -3.00 -9.12
N TRP A 97 -9.23 -2.11 -8.73
CA TRP A 97 -9.69 -1.97 -7.35
C TRP A 97 -10.92 -2.84 -7.06
N ARG A 98 -10.89 -3.51 -5.91
CA ARG A 98 -12.03 -4.21 -5.34
C ARG A 98 -12.14 -3.89 -3.85
N LYS A 99 -13.35 -3.53 -3.40
CA LYS A 99 -13.61 -3.33 -1.97
C LYS A 99 -13.54 -4.66 -1.22
N LEU A 100 -12.92 -4.67 -0.05
CA LEU A 100 -12.94 -5.82 0.85
C LEU A 100 -14.24 -5.83 1.65
N ASP A 101 -14.92 -6.96 1.62
CA ASP A 101 -16.04 -7.21 2.52
C ASP A 101 -15.50 -7.44 3.93
N CYS A 102 -15.92 -6.58 4.86
CA CYS A 102 -15.56 -6.69 6.26
C CYS A 102 -16.82 -7.03 7.07
N PRO A 103 -16.89 -8.20 7.73
CA PRO A 103 -18.03 -8.54 8.57
C PRO A 103 -18.17 -7.54 9.73
N ASP A 104 -19.40 -7.27 10.17
CA ASP A 104 -19.67 -6.19 11.13
C ASP A 104 -18.88 -6.29 12.44
N GLY A 105 -18.58 -7.51 12.90
CA GLY A 105 -17.78 -7.76 14.11
C GLY A 105 -16.28 -7.43 13.98
N PHE A 106 -15.79 -7.16 12.77
CA PHE A 106 -14.37 -6.90 12.49
C PHE A 106 -14.13 -5.49 11.93
N LYS A 107 -15.10 -4.59 12.10
CA LYS A 107 -14.99 -3.17 11.73
C LYS A 107 -14.38 -2.37 12.86
N GLY A 108 -13.41 -1.51 12.53
CA GLY A 108 -12.75 -0.67 13.53
C GLY A 108 -11.51 0.01 12.99
N HIS A 109 -10.70 0.54 13.89
CA HIS A 109 -9.44 1.20 13.56
C HIS A 109 -8.31 0.16 13.45
N VAL A 110 -7.58 0.20 12.33
CA VAL A 110 -6.36 -0.59 12.13
C VAL A 110 -5.16 0.25 12.54
N GLN A 111 -4.43 -0.21 13.56
CA GLN A 111 -3.19 0.45 14.00
C GLN A 111 -1.95 -0.14 13.33
N THR A 112 -1.98 -1.44 13.05
CA THR A 112 -0.89 -2.17 12.39
C THR A 112 -1.44 -3.40 11.67
N GLY A 113 -0.69 -3.90 10.70
CA GLY A 113 -1.02 -5.08 9.93
C GLY A 113 0.25 -5.79 9.46
N CYS A 114 0.13 -7.08 9.20
CA CYS A 114 1.17 -7.87 8.55
C CYS A 114 0.52 -8.88 7.60
N VAL A 115 1.30 -9.28 6.60
CA VAL A 115 0.98 -10.41 5.73
C VAL A 115 1.69 -11.63 6.31
N LEU A 116 0.97 -12.74 6.42
CA LEU A 116 1.50 -13.98 6.99
C LEU A 116 1.22 -15.12 6.01
N GLU A 117 2.31 -15.68 5.47
CA GLU A 117 2.30 -16.91 4.68
C GLU A 117 2.34 -18.11 5.65
N ILE A 118 1.41 -19.05 5.49
CA ILE A 118 1.22 -20.22 6.39
C ILE A 118 1.50 -21.50 5.62
#